data_AF-A0A350LP81-F1
#
_entry.id   AF-A0A350LP81-F1
#
_cell.length_a   1.000
_cell.length_b   1.000
_cell.length_c   1.000
_cell.angle_alpha   90.00
_cell.angle_beta   90.00
_cell.angle_gamma   90.00
#
_symmetry.space_group_name_H-M   'P 1'
#
loop_
_entity.id
_entity.type
_entity.pdbx_description
1 polymer ?
#
loop_
_entity_poly.entity_id
_entity_poly.type
_entity_poly.pdbx_seq_one_letter_code
_entity_poly.pdbx_strand_id
1 'polypeptide(L)'
;MGRYPQREITGRIPLAKTSATRQMKIGELARRSRLSERSLRHYEDLGILNPERSDGGTRTYGERDVVLAKLIQNMRDLDIPLEVIASIAGVR
;
A
#
# COMPACT_ATOMS: atom_id res chain seq x y z
N MET A 1 -5.69 -42.08 -11.48
CA MET A 1 -6.11 -40.88 -12.23
C MET A 1 -6.94 -39.99 -11.32
N GLY A 2 -6.29 -39.10 -10.56
CA GLY A 2 -6.96 -38.19 -9.64
C GLY A 2 -7.55 -37.02 -10.41
N ARG A 3 -8.88 -36.88 -10.40
CA ARG A 3 -9.56 -35.67 -10.85
C ARG A 3 -9.20 -34.55 -9.87
N TYR A 4 -8.35 -33.62 -10.28
CA TYR A 4 -8.27 -32.32 -9.60
C TYR A 4 -9.58 -31.58 -9.90
N PRO A 5 -10.44 -31.33 -8.90
CA PRO A 5 -11.56 -30.42 -9.10
C PRO A 5 -10.96 -29.03 -9.36
N GLN A 6 -11.40 -28.42 -10.46
CA GLN A 6 -11.04 -27.06 -10.83
C GLN A 6 -11.48 -26.14 -9.69
N ARG A 7 -10.54 -25.78 -8.81
CA ARG A 7 -10.77 -24.72 -7.84
C ARG A 7 -10.84 -23.43 -8.62
N GLU A 8 -12.04 -22.89 -8.72
CA GLU A 8 -12.33 -21.53 -9.16
C GLU A 8 -11.44 -20.57 -8.35
N ILE A 9 -10.35 -20.12 -8.96
CA ILE A 9 -9.45 -19.09 -8.42
C ILE A 9 -10.07 -17.67 -8.54
N THR A 10 -11.41 -17.58 -8.52
CA THR A 10 -12.16 -16.33 -8.31
C THR A 10 -12.23 -16.06 -6.81
N GLY A 11 -11.07 -15.91 -6.20
CA GLY A 11 -10.92 -15.26 -4.92
C GLY A 11 -10.23 -13.95 -5.18
N ARG A 12 -10.99 -12.85 -5.36
CA ARG A 12 -10.47 -11.52 -5.03
C ARG A 12 -9.85 -11.69 -3.65
N ILE A 13 -8.51 -11.71 -3.56
CA ILE A 13 -7.79 -11.84 -2.30
C ILE A 13 -8.39 -10.75 -1.40
N PRO A 14 -9.17 -11.09 -0.38
CA PRO A 14 -9.61 -10.11 0.57
C PRO A 14 -8.38 -9.86 1.43
N LEU A 15 -7.58 -8.86 1.06
CA LEU A 15 -6.55 -8.31 1.93
C LEU A 15 -7.26 -7.68 3.14
N ALA A 16 -7.72 -8.53 4.05
CA ALA A 16 -8.16 -8.26 5.41
C ALA A 16 -9.05 -7.02 5.61
N LYS A 17 -10.36 -7.22 5.69
CA LYS A 17 -11.21 -6.46 6.61
C LYS A 17 -11.10 -7.11 7.99
N THR A 18 -10.04 -6.84 8.76
CA THR A 18 -9.92 -7.12 10.22
C THR A 18 -8.60 -6.55 10.73
N SER A 19 -8.66 -5.29 11.13
CA SER A 19 -7.91 -4.65 12.22
C SER A 19 -8.39 -3.21 12.19
N ALA A 20 -8.85 -2.68 13.32
CA ALA A 20 -9.49 -1.37 13.43
C ALA A 20 -8.81 -0.33 12.52
N THR A 21 -9.58 0.33 11.65
CA THR A 21 -9.10 1.33 10.68
C THR A 21 -8.47 2.49 11.44
N ARG A 22 -7.20 2.34 11.81
CA ARG A 22 -6.46 3.34 12.54
C ARG A 22 -6.05 4.39 11.54
N GLN A 23 -6.97 5.32 11.29
CA GLN A 23 -6.75 6.49 10.46
C GLN A 23 -5.59 7.29 11.05
N MET A 24 -4.47 7.35 10.33
CA MET A 24 -3.29 8.09 10.71
C MET A 24 -3.04 9.24 9.75
N LYS A 25 -2.32 10.28 10.22
CA LYS A 25 -1.88 11.40 9.37
C LYS A 25 -0.57 11.02 8.66
N ILE A 26 -0.21 11.78 7.62
CA ILE A 26 1.03 11.55 6.86
C ILE A 26 2.29 11.54 7.73
N GLY A 27 2.34 12.39 8.77
CA GLY A 27 3.47 12.41 9.71
C GLY A 27 3.58 11.15 10.59
N GLU A 28 2.47 10.49 10.90
CA GLU A 28 2.48 9.21 11.61
C GLU A 28 2.89 8.07 10.66
N LEU A 29 2.41 8.10 9.42
CA LEU A 29 2.84 7.17 8.36
C LEU A 29 4.35 7.29 8.10
N ALA A 30 4.89 8.50 8.04
CA ALA A 30 6.31 8.78 7.88
C ALA A 30 7.15 8.14 8.99
N ARG A 31 6.75 8.35 10.26
CA ARG A 31 7.44 7.73 11.41
C ARG A 31 7.42 6.21 11.35
N ARG A 32 6.28 5.61 11.01
CA ARG A 32 6.12 4.15 10.99
C ARG A 32 6.81 3.48 9.82
N SER A 33 6.86 4.13 8.67
CA SER A 33 7.53 3.64 7.46
C SER A 33 9.00 4.03 7.37
N ARG A 34 9.50 4.87 8.29
CA ARG A 34 10.86 5.47 8.22
C ARG A 34 11.12 6.21 6.90
N LEU A 35 10.07 6.72 6.27
CA LEU A 35 10.14 7.53 5.07
C LEU A 35 9.89 9.00 5.40
N SER A 36 10.37 9.88 4.52
CA SER A 36 10.03 11.30 4.61
C SER A 36 8.59 11.53 4.15
N GLU A 37 7.91 12.54 4.71
CA GLU A 37 6.60 12.96 4.20
C GLU A 37 6.65 13.33 2.71
N ARG A 38 7.79 13.85 2.23
CA ARG A 38 8.02 14.15 0.82
C ARG A 38 7.96 12.88 -0.04
N SER A 39 8.58 11.79 0.39
CA SER A 39 8.55 10.50 -0.30
C SER A 39 7.12 9.94 -0.35
N LEU A 40 6.38 10.04 0.76
CA LEU A 40 4.99 9.60 0.83
C LEU A 40 4.08 10.40 -0.11
N ARG A 41 4.24 11.74 -0.17
CA ARG A 41 3.53 12.58 -1.13
C ARG A 41 3.86 12.22 -2.56
N HIS A 42 5.13 11.94 -2.85
CA HIS A 42 5.52 11.47 -4.18
C HIS A 42 4.84 10.15 -4.54
N TYR A 43 4.69 9.22 -3.58
CA TYR A 43 3.98 7.96 -3.82
C TYR A 43 2.47 8.14 -3.98
N GLU A 44 1.88 9.17 -3.36
CA GLU A 44 0.49 9.59 -3.64
C GLU A 44 0.35 10.15 -5.07
N ASP A 45 1.27 11.02 -5.49
CA ASP A 45 1.26 11.60 -6.84
C ASP A 45 1.41 10.50 -7.91
N LEU A 46 2.17 9.45 -7.59
CA LEU A 46 2.31 8.26 -8.42
C LEU A 46 1.15 7.27 -8.28
N GLY A 47 0.14 7.53 -7.45
CA GLY A 47 -1.02 6.65 -7.24
C GLY A 47 -0.72 5.33 -6.50
N ILE A 48 0.48 5.19 -5.93
CA ILE A 48 0.90 3.99 -5.19
C ILE A 48 0.28 3.97 -3.79
N LEU A 49 0.21 5.14 -3.14
CA LEU A 49 -0.52 5.33 -1.89
C LEU A 49 -1.82 6.05 -2.17
N ASN A 50 -2.93 5.50 -1.68
CA ASN A 50 -4.26 6.04 -1.95
C ASN A 50 -4.95 6.39 -0.62
N PRO A 51 -4.74 7.61 -0.09
CA PRO A 51 -5.25 7.98 1.21
C PRO A 51 -6.78 8.01 1.20
N GLU A 52 -7.39 7.43 2.24
CA GLU A 52 -8.81 7.58 2.48
C GLU A 52 -9.09 9.01 2.97
N ARG A 53 -10.16 9.62 2.45
CA ARG A 53 -10.64 10.88 3.01
C ARG A 53 -11.51 10.57 4.22
N SER A 54 -11.13 11.11 5.37
CA SER A 54 -12.00 11.12 6.55
C SER A 54 -13.22 12.01 6.30
N ASP A 55 -14.31 11.81 7.05
CA ASP A 55 -15.55 12.62 6.94
C ASP A 55 -15.31 14.12 7.09
N GLY A 56 -14.22 14.53 7.75
CA GLY A 56 -13.77 15.92 7.87
C GLY A 56 -12.89 16.43 6.72
N GLY A 57 -12.81 15.73 5.58
CA GLY A 57 -12.02 16.13 4.41
C GLY A 57 -10.50 16.01 4.55
N THR A 58 -10.01 15.38 5.61
CA THR A 58 -8.58 15.18 5.87
C THR A 58 -8.07 13.88 5.27
N ARG A 59 -6.86 13.88 4.69
CA ARG A 59 -6.18 12.67 4.21
C ARG A 59 -5.80 11.80 5.40
N THR A 60 -6.24 10.55 5.35
CA THR A 60 -5.94 9.55 6.36
C THR A 60 -5.39 8.30 5.71
N TYR A 61 -4.45 7.67 6.41
CA TYR A 61 -3.79 6.46 5.97
C TYR A 61 -4.15 5.35 6.94
N GLY A 62 -4.25 4.12 6.44
CA GLY A 62 -4.45 2.93 7.25
C GLY A 62 -3.15 2.16 7.46
N GLU A 63 -3.25 1.06 8.21
CA GLU A 63 -2.11 0.14 8.38
C GLU A 63 -1.64 -0.46 7.04
N ARG A 64 -2.53 -0.56 6.04
CA ARG A 64 -2.17 -1.02 4.70
C ARG A 64 -1.15 -0.10 4.01
N ASP A 65 -1.32 1.20 4.16
CA ASP A 65 -0.39 2.20 3.61
C ASP A 65 0.98 2.10 4.25
N VAL A 66 1.05 1.77 5.55
CA VAL A 66 2.31 1.52 6.26
C VAL A 66 3.03 0.31 5.67
N VAL A 67 2.31 -0.78 5.39
CA VAL A 67 2.88 -1.99 4.79
C VAL A 67 3.41 -1.70 3.39
N LEU A 68 2.64 -0.99 2.56
CA LEU A 68 3.07 -0.59 1.21
C LEU A 68 4.30 0.32 1.27
N ALA A 69 4.30 1.34 2.12
CA ALA A 69 5.42 2.25 2.28
C ALA A 69 6.72 1.52 2.67
N LYS A 70 6.64 0.56 3.59
CA LYS A 70 7.78 -0.30 3.98
C LYS A 70 8.23 -1.23 2.85
N LEU A 71 7.30 -1.77 2.08
CA LEU A 71 7.64 -2.62 0.93
C LEU A 71 8.43 -1.81 -0.12
N ILE A 72 7.98 -0.60 -0.43
CA ILE A 72 8.68 0.30 -1.36
C ILE A 72 10.06 0.65 -0.82
N GLN A 73 10.20 0.93 0.48
CA GLN A 73 11.49 1.16 1.12
C GLN A 73 12.43 -0.04 0.92
N ASN A 74 12.00 -1.25 1.27
CA ASN A 74 12.82 -2.45 1.15
C ASN A 74 13.27 -2.69 -0.30
N MET A 75 12.41 -2.42 -1.28
CA MET A 75 12.76 -2.54 -2.70
C MET A 75 13.78 -1.48 -3.12
N ARG A 76 13.65 -0.24 -2.62
CA ARG A 76 14.63 0.83 -2.86
C ARG A 76 16.00 0.51 -2.25
N ASP A 77 16.03 -0.17 -1.10
CA ASP A 77 17.27 -0.66 -0.48
C ASP A 77 17.95 -1.76 -1.31
N LEU A 78 17.20 -2.42 -2.20
CA LEU A 78 17.70 -3.41 -3.17
C LEU A 78 18.08 -2.78 -4.53
N ASP A 79 18.19 -1.45 -4.59
CA ASP A 79 18.45 -0.66 -5.82
C ASP A 79 17.38 -0.81 -6.91
N ILE A 80 16.17 -1.25 -6.54
CA ILE A 80 15.06 -1.37 -7.48
C ILE A 80 14.46 0.04 -7.69
N PRO A 81 14.39 0.54 -8.93
CA PRO A 81 13.84 1.85 -9.21
C PRO A 81 12.33 1.88 -8.95
N LEU A 82 11.84 3.03 -8.50
CA LEU A 82 10.45 3.23 -8.11
C LEU A 82 9.46 2.98 -9.26
N GLU A 83 9.89 3.21 -10.50
CA GLU A 83 9.12 2.94 -11.72
C GLU A 83 8.78 1.45 -11.87
N VAL A 84 9.72 0.56 -11.54
CA VAL A 84 9.49 -0.88 -11.54
C VAL A 84 8.52 -1.27 -10.43
N ILE A 85 8.64 -0.64 -9.26
CA ILE A 85 7.74 -0.86 -8.13
C ILE A 85 6.30 -0.44 -8.48
N ALA A 86 6.14 0.72 -9.13
CA ALA A 86 4.84 1.21 -9.60
C ALA A 86 4.22 0.27 -10.66
N SER A 87 5.06 -0.26 -11.57
CA SER A 87 4.63 -1.23 -12.58
C SER A 87 4.13 -2.54 -11.97
N ILE A 88 4.73 -3.01 -10.87
CA ILE A 88 4.32 -4.23 -10.17
C ILE A 88 3.06 -3.98 -9.33
N ALA A 89 2.92 -2.78 -8.76
CA ALA A 89 1.77 -2.39 -7.96
C ALA A 89 0.47 -2.24 -8.78
N GLY A 90 0.53 -2.35 -10.11
CA GLY A 90 -0.64 -2.27 -10.98
C GLY A 90 -1.21 -0.87 -11.13
N VAL A 91 -0.39 0.16 -10.90
CA VAL A 91 -0.75 1.54 -11.23
C VAL A 91 -0.70 1.68 -12.75
N ARG A 92 -1.85 1.96 -13.36
CA ARG A 92 -2.02 2.13 -14.81
C ARG A 92 -2.43 3.56 -15.11
#